data_AF-A0A7S8MX80-F1
#
_entry.id   AF-A0A7S8MX80-F1
#
_cell.length_a   1.000
_cell.length_b   1.000
_cell.length_c   1.000
_cell.angle_alpha   90.00
_cell.angle_beta   90.00
_cell.angle_gamma   90.00
#
_symmetry.space_group_name_H-M   'P 1'
#
loop_
_entity.id
_entity.type
_entity.pdbx_description
1 polymer ?
#
loop_
_entity_poly.entity_id
_entity_poly.type
_entity_poly.pdbx_seq_one_letter_code
_entity_poly.pdbx_strand_id
1 'polypeptide(L)' 'MSATNPRDEYEALNHAVDRLVRRIPWADEESVRLMVAEEVAALSEARLRHFIPAMVEARVLRRLRAPGPLPVSA' A
#
# COMPACT_ATOMS: atom_id res chain seq x y z
N MET A 1 17.58 -8.16 5.62
CA MET A 1 17.35 -7.18 4.53
C MET A 1 16.13 -6.35 4.91
N SER A 2 16.13 -5.03 4.68
CA SER A 2 15.09 -4.14 5.22
C SER A 2 13.85 -4.14 4.34
N ALA A 3 12.70 -4.52 4.89
CA ALA A 3 11.40 -4.49 4.21
C ALA A 3 10.95 -3.08 3.77
N THR A 4 11.69 -2.04 4.18
CA THR A 4 11.44 -0.62 3.89
C THR A 4 12.36 -0.05 2.83
N ASN A 5 13.31 -0.83 2.28
CA ASN A 5 14.23 -0.39 1.23
C ASN A 5 14.50 -1.50 0.20
N PRO A 6 13.50 -1.85 -0.64
CA PRO A 6 13.66 -2.85 -1.69
C PRO A 6 14.57 -2.33 -2.82
N ARG A 7 15.32 -3.23 -3.46
CA ARG A 7 16.23 -2.91 -4.58
C ARG A 7 15.47 -2.72 -5.90
N ASP A 8 14.37 -3.42 -6.07
CA ASP A 8 13.51 -3.37 -7.24
C ASP A 8 12.03 -3.60 -6.88
N GLU A 9 11.17 -3.49 -7.88
CA GLU A 9 9.72 -3.67 -7.74
C GLU A 9 9.35 -5.09 -7.30
N TYR A 10 10.08 -6.10 -7.79
CA TYR A 10 9.83 -7.50 -7.44
C TYR A 10 10.11 -7.77 -5.95
N GLU A 11 11.22 -7.26 -5.42
CA GLU A 11 11.53 -7.30 -3.98
C GLU A 11 10.50 -6.53 -3.17
N ALA A 12 10.04 -5.38 -3.65
CA ALA A 12 8.99 -4.59 -2.99
C ALA A 12 7.67 -5.36 -2.87
N LEU A 13 7.27 -6.08 -3.92
CA LEU A 13 6.06 -6.89 -3.96
C LEU A 13 6.17 -8.12 -3.04
N ASN A 14 7.32 -8.80 -3.01
CA ASN A 14 7.55 -9.89 -2.06
C ASN A 14 7.42 -9.41 -0.60
N HIS A 15 7.99 -8.25 -0.28
CA HIS A 15 7.79 -7.65 1.04
C HIS A 15 6.33 -7.27 1.33
N ALA A 16 5.52 -6.95 0.31
CA ALA A 16 4.10 -6.72 0.48
C ALA A 16 3.36 -8.02 0.81
N VAL A 17 3.63 -9.10 0.09
CA VAL A 17 3.11 -10.45 0.37
C VAL A 17 3.44 -10.88 1.82
N ASP A 18 4.71 -10.78 2.22
CA ASP A 18 5.15 -11.13 3.58
C ASP A 18 4.36 -10.38 4.65
N ARG A 19 4.13 -9.07 4.44
CA ARG A 19 3.35 -8.24 5.37
C ARG A 19 1.88 -8.63 5.41
N LEU A 20 1.30 -9.01 4.27
CA LEU A 20 -0.10 -9.42 4.18
C LEU A 20 -0.32 -10.74 4.91
N VAL A 21 0.50 -11.76 4.65
CA VAL A 21 0.44 -13.06 5.32
C VAL A 21 0.59 -12.91 6.84
N ARG A 22 1.53 -12.08 7.30
CA ARG A 22 1.72 -11.83 8.74
C ARG A 22 0.53 -11.12 9.39
N ARG A 23 -0.20 -10.28 8.64
CA ARG A 23 -1.33 -9.50 9.16
C ARG A 23 -2.65 -10.25 9.07
N ILE A 24 -2.75 -11.26 8.23
CA ILE A 24 -3.97 -12.00 7.94
C ILE A 24 -3.70 -13.50 8.19
N PRO A 25 -3.80 -13.96 9.45
CA PRO A 25 -3.34 -15.31 9.84
C PRO A 25 -4.06 -16.47 9.17
N TRP A 26 -5.23 -16.24 8.59
CA TRP A 26 -6.03 -17.25 7.90
C TRP A 26 -5.76 -17.30 6.39
N ALA A 27 -5.03 -16.34 5.83
CA ALA A 27 -4.75 -16.31 4.40
C ALA A 27 -3.51 -17.16 4.09
N ASP A 28 -3.63 -18.06 3.12
CA ASP A 28 -2.50 -18.83 2.60
C ASP A 28 -1.62 -17.97 1.69
N GLU A 29 -0.31 -18.24 1.70
CA GLU A 29 0.67 -17.44 0.97
C GLU A 29 0.46 -17.48 -0.55
N GLU A 30 0.08 -18.64 -1.09
CA GLU A 30 -0.14 -18.83 -2.53
C GLU A 30 -1.30 -17.96 -3.04
N SER A 31 -2.44 -17.99 -2.35
CA SER A 31 -3.58 -17.14 -2.68
C SER A 31 -3.25 -15.66 -2.52
N VAL A 32 -2.49 -15.27 -1.49
CA VAL A 32 -2.03 -13.88 -1.33
C VAL A 32 -1.14 -13.45 -2.49
N ARG A 33 -0.22 -14.31 -2.94
CA ARG A 33 0.64 -14.03 -4.11
C ARG A 33 -0.18 -13.87 -5.39
N LEU A 34 -1.18 -14.74 -5.61
CA LEU A 34 -2.09 -14.65 -6.75
C LEU A 34 -2.85 -13.32 -6.74
N MET A 35 -3.46 -12.96 -5.61
CA MET A 35 -4.18 -11.68 -5.45
C MET A 35 -3.26 -10.48 -5.71
N VAL A 36 -2.02 -10.50 -5.19
CA VAL A 36 -1.05 -9.42 -5.45
C VAL A 36 -0.70 -9.33 -6.94
N ALA A 37 -0.53 -10.46 -7.63
CA ALA A 37 -0.23 -10.47 -9.07
C ALA A 37 -1.41 -9.94 -9.89
N GLU A 38 -2.65 -10.29 -9.53
CA GLU A 38 -3.87 -9.77 -10.16
C GLU A 38 -3.97 -8.25 -10.01
N GLU A 39 -3.72 -7.71 -8.81
CA GLU A 39 -3.72 -6.27 -8.56
C GLU A 39 -2.61 -5.55 -9.34
N VAL A 40 -1.40 -6.12 -9.40
CA VAL A 40 -0.31 -5.57 -10.21
C VAL A 40 -0.71 -5.50 -11.69
N ALA A 41 -1.32 -6.56 -12.22
CA ALA A 41 -1.78 -6.57 -13.61
C ALA A 41 -2.85 -5.49 -13.86
N ALA A 42 -3.85 -5.37 -12.98
CA ALA A 42 -4.89 -4.35 -13.07
C ALA A 42 -4.34 -2.91 -13.01
N LEU A 43 -3.29 -2.70 -12.21
CA LEU A 43 -2.67 -1.39 -12.02
C LEU A 43 -1.56 -1.07 -13.03
N SER A 44 -1.06 -2.06 -13.76
CA SER A 44 0.01 -1.88 -14.76
C SER A 44 -0.37 -0.90 -15.89
N GLU A 45 -1.66 -0.81 -16.21
CA GLU A 45 -2.19 0.13 -17.20
C GLU A 45 -2.52 1.51 -16.59
N ALA A 46 -2.54 1.61 -15.26
CA ALA A 46 -2.85 2.85 -14.57
C ALA A 46 -1.63 3.78 -14.52
N ARG A 47 -1.85 5.07 -14.81
CA ARG A 47 -0.80 6.08 -14.67
C ARG A 47 -0.59 6.40 -13.20
N LEU A 48 0.66 6.49 -12.75
CA LEU A 48 1.03 6.79 -11.34
C LEU A 48 0.26 7.98 -10.72
N ARG A 49 -0.04 9.00 -11.52
CA ARG A 49 -0.81 10.17 -11.08
C ARG A 49 -2.24 9.83 -10.61
N HIS A 50 -2.83 8.73 -11.05
CA HIS A 50 -4.17 8.31 -10.63
C HIS A 50 -4.19 7.82 -9.17
N PHE A 51 -3.04 7.47 -8.60
CA PHE A 51 -2.94 7.11 -7.18
C PHE A 51 -2.79 8.33 -6.26
N ILE A 52 -2.42 9.50 -6.80
CA ILE A 52 -2.22 10.72 -6.00
C ILE A 52 -3.50 11.10 -5.23
N PRO A 53 -4.71 11.15 -5.83
CA PRO A 53 -5.93 11.46 -5.10
C PRO A 53 -6.19 10.52 -3.91
N ALA A 54 -6.08 9.20 -4.11
CA ALA A 54 -6.28 8.21 -3.04
C ALA A 54 -5.25 8.37 -1.90
N MET A 55 -3.99 8.64 -2.24
CA MET A 55 -2.95 8.92 -1.24
C MET A 55 -3.20 10.21 -0.46
N VAL A 56 -3.67 11.26 -1.14
CA VAL A 56 -4.03 12.54 -0.52
C VAL A 56 -5.19 12.33 0.45
N GLU A 57 -6.26 11.67 0.03
CA GLU A 57 -7.42 11.37 0.88
C GLU A 57 -7.03 10.58 2.13
N ALA A 58 -6.27 9.49 2.00
CA ALA A 58 -5.82 8.69 3.13
C ALA A 58 -4.98 9.49 4.13
N ARG A 59 -4.13 10.41 3.64
CA ARG A 59 -3.33 11.31 4.49
C ARG A 59 -4.20 12.35 5.18
N VAL A 60 -5.18 12.93 4.48
CA VAL A 60 -6.14 13.88 5.06
C VAL A 60 -6.98 13.21 6.15
N LEU A 61 -7.55 12.03 5.89
CA LEU A 61 -8.29 11.27 6.90
C LEU A 61 -7.46 10.95 8.13
N ARG A 62 -6.18 10.60 7.96
CA ARG A 62 -5.27 10.35 9.09
C ARG A 62 -5.04 11.60 9.93
N ARG A 63 -4.93 12.78 9.30
CA ARG A 63 -4.80 14.07 10.01
C ARG A 63 -6.08 14.43 10.75
N LEU A 64 -7.24 14.21 10.14
CA LEU A 64 -8.55 14.45 10.75
C LEU A 64 -8.83 13.53 11.94
N ARG A 65 -8.28 12.31 11.94
CA ARG A 65 -8.40 11.35 13.07
C ARG A 65 -7.53 11.72 14.27
N ALA A 66 -6.58 12.65 14.13
CA ALA A 66 -5.83 13.16 15.28
C ALA A 66 -6.71 14.22 15.98
N PRO A 67 -7.03 14.07 17.29
CA PRO A 67 -7.80 15.07 18.00
C PRO A 67 -6.99 16.37 18.11
N GLY A 68 -7.52 17.46 17.54
CA GLY A 68 -6.93 18.79 17.59
C GLY A 68 -7.49 19.72 16.50
N PRO A 69 -7.39 21.04 16.65
CA PRO A 69 -7.78 21.98 15.60
C PRO A 69 -6.98 21.71 14.32
N LEU A 70 -7.66 21.75 13.18
CA LEU A 70 -7.00 21.61 11.88
C LEU A 70 -5.96 22.74 11.75
N PRO A 71 -4.66 22.43 11.50
CA PRO A 71 -3.71 23.47 11.15
C PRO A 71 -4.08 23.99 9.77
N VAL A 72 -4.83 25.09 9.74
CA VAL A 72 -5.07 25.85 8.51
C VAL A 72 -3.78 26.62 8.23
N SER A 73 -2.90 26.06 7.40
CA SER A 73 -1.84 26.88 6.80
C SER A 73 -2.48 27.68 5.68
N ALA A 74 -2.52 29.00 5.87
CA ALA A 74 -2.85 29.99 4.85
C ALA A 74 -1.79 30.02 3.75
#